data_AF-B7K0W5-F1
#
_entry.id   AF-B7K0W5-F1
#
_cell.length_a   1.000
_cell.length_b   1.000
_cell.length_c   1.000
_cell.angle_alpha   90.00
_cell.angle_beta   90.00
_cell.angle_gamma   90.00
#
_symmetry.space_group_name_H-M   'P 1'
#
loop_
_entity.id
_entity.type
_entity.pdbx_description
1 polymer ?
#
loop_
_entity_poly.entity_id
_entity_poly.type
_entity_poly.pdbx_seq_one_letter_code
_entity_poly.pdbx_strand_id
1 'polypeptide(L)' 'MNPHKLNQDTLELLLSFVLPAGCHLSMVSGSTYRINCPNYDVAHKVWENRVNCICPLLDSGEVLEVVASDYYARSYPKV' A
#
# COMPACT_ATOMS: atom_id res chain seq x y z
N MET A 1 0.44 -0.08 -26.00
CA MET A 1 -0.58 -0.63 -25.09
C MET A 1 -0.32 -0.01 -23.73
N ASN A 2 -1.16 0.93 -23.29
CA ASN A 2 -1.06 1.44 -21.91
C ASN A 2 -1.44 0.27 -21.00
N PRO A 3 -0.57 -0.14 -20.05
CA PRO A 3 -1.01 -1.08 -19.02
C PRO A 3 -2.22 -0.44 -18.33
N HIS A 4 -3.29 -1.23 -18.20
CA HIS A 4 -4.54 -0.75 -17.61
C HIS A 4 -4.25 -0.32 -16.17
N LYS A 5 -4.15 0.99 -15.96
CA LYS A 5 -4.13 1.58 -14.63
C LYS A 5 -5.35 1.05 -13.88
N LEU A 6 -5.13 0.35 -12.77
CA LEU A 6 -6.23 -0.01 -11.89
C LEU A 6 -6.87 1.29 -11.44
N ASN A 7 -8.17 1.44 -11.67
CA ASN A 7 -8.88 2.57 -11.07
C ASN A 7 -8.78 2.45 -9.53
N GLN A 8 -8.88 3.59 -8.86
CA GLN A 8 -8.65 3.65 -7.41
C GLN A 8 -9.54 2.68 -6.64
N ASP A 9 -10.82 2.59 -7.00
CA ASP A 9 -11.78 1.70 -6.35
C ASP A 9 -11.39 0.23 -6.47
N THR A 10 -10.86 -0.18 -7.63
CA THR A 10 -10.40 -1.56 -7.84
C THR A 10 -9.12 -1.84 -7.06
N LEU A 11 -8.20 -0.88 -7.00
CA LEU A 11 -6.97 -1.02 -6.23
C LEU A 11 -7.26 -1.08 -4.72
N GLU A 12 -8.14 -0.21 -4.22
CA GLU A 12 -8.64 -0.24 -2.83
C GLU A 12 -9.28 -1.58 -2.51
N LEU A 13 -10.15 -2.08 -3.39
CA LEU A 13 -10.78 -3.39 -3.23
C LEU A 13 -9.76 -4.52 -3.19
N LEU A 14 -8.82 -4.57 -4.14
CA LEU A 14 -7.79 -5.61 -4.17
C LEU A 14 -6.90 -5.55 -2.92
N LEU A 15 -6.51 -4.35 -2.50
CA LEU A 15 -5.72 -4.16 -1.30
C LEU A 15 -6.49 -4.59 -0.04
N SER A 16 -7.81 -4.38 0.02
CA SER A 16 -8.63 -4.85 1.15
C SER A 16 -8.57 -6.38 1.36
N PHE A 17 -8.31 -7.17 0.30
CA PHE A 17 -8.16 -8.63 0.41
C PHE A 17 -6.78 -9.07 0.90
N VAL A 18 -5.74 -8.26 0.71
CA VAL A 18 -4.37 -8.61 1.10
C VAL A 18 -3.94 -7.95 2.41
N LEU A 19 -4.64 -6.90 2.85
CA LEU A 19 -4.30 -6.20 4.09
C LEU A 19 -4.75 -6.99 5.32
N PRO A 20 -3.91 -7.07 6.37
CA PRO A 20 -4.32 -7.63 7.65
C PRO A 20 -5.48 -6.87 8.28
N ALA A 21 -6.23 -7.55 9.14
CA ALA A 21 -7.34 -6.97 9.88
C ALA A 21 -6.91 -5.70 10.65
N GLY A 22 -7.73 -4.65 10.54
CA GLY A 22 -7.50 -3.36 11.18
C GLY A 22 -6.55 -2.42 10.42
N CYS A 23 -5.94 -2.87 9.32
CA CYS A 23 -5.27 -1.95 8.42
C CYS A 23 -6.26 -1.30 7.45
N HIS A 24 -6.06 -0.02 7.16
CA HIS A 24 -6.89 0.78 6.26
C HIS A 24 -6.03 1.50 5.23
N LEU A 25 -6.46 1.44 3.98
CA LEU A 25 -5.84 2.20 2.90
C LEU A 25 -6.42 3.62 2.83
N SER A 26 -5.57 4.59 2.52
CA SER A 26 -5.95 5.97 2.24
C SER A 26 -5.05 6.53 1.15
N MET A 27 -5.59 7.38 0.28
CA MET A 27 -4.80 8.14 -0.68
C MET A 27 -4.46 9.51 -0.08
N VAL A 28 -3.17 9.80 0.09
CA VAL A 28 -2.70 11.05 0.71
C VAL A 28 -2.44 12.13 -0.34
N SER A 29 -1.93 11.71 -1.50
CA SER A 29 -1.77 12.52 -2.70
C SER A 29 -2.05 11.62 -3.91
N GLY A 30 -2.32 12.19 -5.09
CA GLY A 30 -2.77 11.44 -6.27
C GLY A 30 -1.88 10.28 -6.75
N SER A 31 -0.70 10.10 -6.15
CA SER A 31 0.21 8.96 -6.37
C SER A 31 0.77 8.35 -5.08
N THR A 32 0.32 8.77 -3.90
CA THR A 32 0.80 8.24 -2.61
C THR A 32 -0.32 7.51 -1.87
N TYR A 33 -0.15 6.20 -1.76
CA TYR A 33 -1.01 5.29 -1.03
C TYR A 33 -0.45 5.04 0.36
N ARG A 34 -1.27 5.28 1.39
CA ARG A 34 -0.89 5.09 2.79
C ARG A 34 -1.76 4.01 3.42
N ILE A 35 -1.09 2.99 3.95
CA ILE A 35 -1.70 1.95 4.78
C ILE A 35 -1.48 2.35 6.24
N ASN A 36 -2.57 2.59 6.94
CA ASN A 36 -2.57 2.83 8.38
C ASN A 36 -2.89 1.50 9.07
N CYS A 37 -2.03 1.06 9.99
CA CYS A 37 -2.18 -0.20 10.71
C CYS A 37 -2.27 0.06 12.23
N PRO A 38 -2.88 -0.86 13.00
CA PRO A 38 -3.21 -0.62 14.40
C PRO A 38 -2.00 -0.61 15.34
N ASN A 39 -0.89 -1.26 14.97
CA ASN A 39 0.33 -1.33 15.76
C ASN A 39 1.54 -1.66 14.88
N TYR A 40 2.74 -1.55 15.48
CA TYR A 40 4.02 -1.89 14.86
C TYR A 40 4.03 -3.30 14.25
N ASP A 41 3.60 -4.33 14.98
CA ASP A 41 3.72 -5.72 14.52
C ASP A 41 2.95 -5.98 13.22
N VAL A 42 1.75 -5.42 13.11
CA VAL A 42 0.94 -5.53 11.91
C VAL A 42 1.55 -4.71 10.77
N ALA A 43 1.96 -3.47 11.05
CA ALA A 43 2.61 -2.60 10.06
C ALA A 43 3.90 -3.23 9.50
N HIS A 44 4.71 -3.84 10.36
CA HIS A 44 5.94 -4.51 9.99
C HIS A 44 5.66 -5.71 9.07
N LYS A 45 4.64 -6.52 9.36
CA LYS A 45 4.22 -7.62 8.46
C LYS A 45 3.75 -7.14 7.10
N VAL A 46 2.97 -6.05 7.05
CA VAL A 46 2.57 -5.42 5.79
C VAL A 46 3.80 -4.96 5.01
N TRP A 47 4.75 -4.34 5.71
CA TRP A 47 5.98 -3.86 5.12
C TRP A 47 6.81 -5.00 4.52
N GLU A 48 7.03 -6.09 5.24
CA GLU A 48 7.79 -7.24 4.74
C GLU A 48 7.12 -7.88 3.50
N ASN A 49 5.79 -7.99 3.51
CA ASN A 49 5.05 -8.61 2.40
C ASN A 49 4.81 -7.68 1.20
N ARG A 50 5.13 -6.38 1.32
CA ARG A 50 4.79 -5.37 0.31
C ARG A 50 5.30 -5.73 -1.09
N VAL A 51 6.50 -6.28 -1.18
CA VAL A 51 7.17 -6.58 -2.47
C VAL A 51 6.39 -7.64 -3.25
N ASN A 52 5.78 -8.59 -2.54
CA ASN A 52 5.08 -9.72 -3.15
C ASN A 52 3.59 -9.44 -3.39
N CYS A 53 2.95 -8.66 -2.50
CA CYS A 53 1.49 -8.51 -2.51
C CYS A 53 1.01 -7.12 -2.96
N ILE A 54 1.79 -6.07 -2.69
CA ILE A 54 1.33 -4.67 -2.83
C ILE A 54 2.03 -3.99 -4.01
N CYS A 55 3.36 -4.04 -4.04
CA CYS A 55 4.19 -3.46 -5.09
C CYS A 55 3.83 -3.90 -6.52
N PRO A 56 3.42 -5.16 -6.79
CA PRO A 56 3.00 -5.57 -8.13
C PRO A 56 1.77 -4.82 -8.63
N LEU A 57 0.87 -4.43 -7.72
CA LEU A 57 -0.39 -3.72 -8.01
C LEU A 57 -0.20 -2.22 -8.26
N LEU A 58 0.95 -1.66 -7.89
CA LEU A 58 1.25 -0.24 -8.02
C LEU A 58 2.02 0.05 -9.31
N ASP A 59 1.76 1.19 -9.92
CA ASP A 59 2.44 1.66 -11.14
C ASP A 59 3.73 2.44 -10.84
N SER A 60 4.52 2.69 -11.89
CA SER A 60 5.73 3.50 -11.77
C SER A 60 5.38 4.94 -11.38
N GLY A 61 6.16 5.50 -10.44
CA GLY A 61 5.89 6.82 -9.86
C GLY A 61 4.89 6.82 -8.71
N GLU A 62 4.22 5.70 -8.43
CA GLU A 62 3.38 5.55 -7.23
C GLU A 62 4.25 5.28 -5.99
N VAL A 63 3.76 5.71 -4.84
CA VAL A 63 4.44 5.65 -3.56
C VAL A 63 3.57 4.87 -2.59
N LEU A 64 4.20 3.96 -1.86
CA LEU A 64 3.57 3.24 -0.75
C LEU A 64 4.13 3.74 0.57
N GLU A 65 3.24 4.09 1.50
CA GLU A 65 3.56 4.37 2.89
C GLU A 65 2.85 3.36 3.80
N VAL A 66 3.55 2.88 4.83
CA VAL A 66 2.97 2.03 5.88
C VAL A 66 3.23 2.71 7.21
N VAL A 67 2.17 2.94 7.97
CA VAL A 67 2.19 3.77 9.18
C VAL A 67 1.49 3.06 10.34
N ALA A 68 2.07 3.15 11.53
CA ALA A 68 1.43 2.90 12.82
C ALA A 68 1.86 3.99 13.82
N SER A 69 1.40 3.88 15.08
CA SER A 69 1.68 4.84 16.16
C SER A 69 3.15 5.24 16.31
N ASP A 70 4.05 4.28 16.12
CA ASP A 70 5.49 4.35 16.35
C ASP A 70 6.28 3.81 15.15
N TYR A 71 5.63 3.65 13.99
CA TYR A 71 6.21 3.09 12.79
C TYR A 71 5.87 3.92 11.56
N TYR A 72 6.87 4.19 10.74
CA TYR A 72 6.68 4.80 9.42
C TYR A 72 7.71 4.22 8.45
N ALA A 73 7.22 3.71 7.32
CA ALA A 73 8.06 3.23 6.23
C ALA A 73 7.48 3.66 4.88
N ARG A 74 8.37 3.92 3.92
CA ARG A 74 8.02 4.44 2.59
C ARG A 74 8.78 3.71 1.50
N SER A 75 8.08 3.30 0.44
CA SER A 75 8.61 2.54 -0.68
C SER A 75 8.23 3.18 -2.01
N TYR A 76 9.12 3.02 -3.00
CA TYR A 76 8.92 3.38 -4.40
C TYR A 76 8.95 2.08 -5.21
N PRO A 77 7.79 1.42 -5.43
CA PRO A 77 7.71 0.04 -5.91
C PRO A 77 8.36 -0.21 -7.28
N LYS A 78 8.30 0.79 -8.16
CA LYS A 78 8.74 0.71 -9.56
C LYS A 78 9.39 2.05 -9.93
N VAL A 79 10.65 2.21 -9.53
CA VAL A 79 11.51 3.34 -9.94
C VAL A 79 12.01 3.13 -11.35
#